data_AF-E8JR31-F1
#
_entry.id   AF-E8JR31-F1
#
_cell.length_a   1.000
_cell.length_b   1.000
_cell.length_c   1.000
_cell.angle_alpha   90.00
_cell.angle_beta   90.00
_cell.angle_gamma   90.00
#
_symmetry.space_group_name_H-M   'P 1'
#
loop_
_entity.id
_entity.type
_entity.pdbx_description
1 polymer ?
#
loop_
_entity_poly.entity_id
_entity_poly.type
_entity_poly.pdbx_seq_one_letter_code
_entity_poly.pdbx_strand_id
1 'polypeptide(L)'
;MAGKNDLDLLEKTKEGRNINRHYYSSSEIAEEVRRPVVQALLKLFTFRNESAAFALDGSIEVDETDNHTILITRRNQGSSVVAQAKINLKDLTYHVTENGKEITFL
;
A
#
# COMPACT_ATOMS: atom_id res chain seq x y z
N MET A 1 -6.03 7.46 -4.64
CA MET A 1 -6.77 8.09 -3.52
C MET A 1 -7.66 7.04 -2.89
N ALA A 2 -7.78 7.02 -1.56
CA ALA A 2 -8.67 6.10 -0.85
C ALA A 2 -10.11 6.68 -0.87
N GLY A 3 -10.64 6.83 -2.07
CA GLY A 3 -11.96 7.41 -2.33
C GLY A 3 -13.07 6.57 -1.73
N LYS A 4 -14.11 7.22 -1.22
CA LYS A 4 -15.37 6.55 -0.88
C LYS A 4 -16.16 6.28 -2.16
N ASN A 5 -17.03 5.27 -2.12
CA ASN A 5 -17.97 4.98 -3.20
C ASN A 5 -18.86 6.21 -3.49
N ASP A 6 -18.94 6.62 -4.76
CA ASP A 6 -19.77 7.75 -5.18
C ASP A 6 -21.18 7.26 -5.55
N LEU A 7 -22.08 7.30 -4.57
CA LEU A 7 -23.47 6.87 -4.72
C LEU A 7 -24.32 7.89 -5.50
N ASP A 8 -23.98 9.18 -5.44
CA ASP A 8 -24.72 10.24 -6.12
C ASP A 8 -24.51 10.20 -7.65
N LEU A 9 -23.29 9.83 -8.09
CA LEU A 9 -23.00 9.61 -9.51
C LEU A 9 -23.70 8.34 -10.05
N LEU A 10 -23.86 7.32 -9.21
CA LEU A 10 -24.55 6.06 -9.56
C LEU A 10 -26.05 6.30 -9.83
N GLU A 11 -26.72 7.11 -9.01
CA GLU A 11 -28.13 7.45 -9.22
C GLU A 11 -28.35 8.28 -10.49
N LYS A 12 -27.43 9.20 -10.81
CA LYS A 12 -27.54 10.07 -12.01
C LYS A 12 -27.29 9.35 -13.33
N THR A 13 -26.36 8.40 -13.39
CA THR A 13 -25.98 7.78 -14.67
C THR A 13 -26.65 6.44 -14.94
N LYS A 14 -27.25 5.79 -13.91
CA LYS A 14 -27.79 4.41 -13.96
C LYS A 14 -26.79 3.36 -14.47
N GLU A 15 -25.50 3.70 -14.51
CA GLU A 15 -24.41 2.78 -14.83
C GLU A 15 -23.65 2.45 -13.54
N GLY A 16 -23.80 1.22 -13.05
CA GLY A 16 -23.20 0.78 -11.79
C GLY A 16 -21.67 0.88 -11.71
N ARG A 17 -20.98 1.06 -12.85
CA ARG A 17 -19.52 1.21 -12.93
C ARG A 17 -19.02 2.58 -12.50
N ASN A 18 -19.88 3.59 -12.43
CA ASN A 18 -19.47 4.95 -12.10
C ASN A 18 -19.20 5.16 -10.60
N ILE A 19 -19.58 4.21 -9.74
CA ILE A 19 -19.28 4.21 -8.29
C ILE A 19 -17.78 4.33 -7.96
N ASN A 20 -16.91 3.87 -8.86
CA ASN A 20 -15.45 3.88 -8.72
C ASN A 20 -14.76 4.88 -9.68
N ARG A 21 -15.50 5.80 -10.31
CA ARG A 21 -15.00 6.76 -11.30
C ARG A 21 -15.28 8.22 -10.90
N HIS A 22 -15.12 8.53 -9.61
CA HIS A 22 -15.27 9.90 -9.13
C HIS A 22 -14.26 10.83 -9.83
N TYR A 23 -14.76 11.94 -10.37
CA TYR A 23 -13.93 12.96 -11.00
C TYR A 23 -13.45 13.95 -9.95
N TYR A 24 -12.21 13.78 -9.52
CA TYR A 24 -11.61 14.66 -8.53
C TYR A 24 -11.24 16.01 -9.11
N SER A 25 -11.61 17.08 -8.40
CA SER A 25 -11.10 18.42 -8.66
C SER A 25 -9.75 18.66 -8.00
N SER A 26 -8.96 19.64 -8.47
CA SER A 26 -7.67 19.98 -7.86
C SER A 26 -7.79 20.39 -6.37
N SER A 27 -8.87 21.09 -6.01
CA SER A 27 -9.15 21.47 -4.62
C SER A 27 -9.48 20.27 -3.74
N GLU A 28 -10.24 19.32 -4.27
CA GLU A 28 -10.56 18.09 -3.57
C GLU A 28 -9.33 17.19 -3.39
N ILE A 29 -8.46 17.10 -4.40
CA ILE A 29 -7.17 16.40 -4.27
C ILE A 29 -6.35 17.02 -3.15
N ALA A 30 -6.26 18.36 -3.09
CA ALA A 30 -5.51 19.07 -2.06
C ALA A 30 -6.05 18.79 -0.64
N GLU A 31 -7.34 18.50 -0.51
CA GLU A 31 -7.95 18.08 0.75
C GLU A 31 -7.69 16.60 1.05
N GLU A 32 -7.94 15.73 0.08
CA GLU A 32 -7.81 14.28 0.17
C GLU A 32 -6.39 13.85 0.52
N VAL A 33 -5.37 14.51 -0.04
CA VAL A 33 -3.97 14.20 0.30
C VAL A 33 -3.66 14.45 1.76
N ARG A 34 -4.38 15.32 2.48
CA ARG A 34 -4.14 15.56 3.92
C ARG A 34 -4.64 14.43 4.81
N ARG A 35 -5.49 13.52 4.29
CA ARG A 35 -6.02 12.41 5.08
C ARG A 35 -4.87 11.49 5.52
N PRO A 36 -4.80 11.08 6.80
CA PRO A 36 -3.71 10.22 7.31
C PRO A 36 -3.49 8.95 6.49
N VAL A 37 -4.57 8.31 6.03
CA VAL A 37 -4.50 7.12 5.18
C VAL A 37 -3.87 7.41 3.80
N VAL A 38 -4.12 8.59 3.22
CA VAL A 38 -3.54 8.96 1.93
C VAL A 38 -2.06 9.30 2.09
N GLN A 39 -1.69 10.01 3.16
CA GLN A 39 -0.29 10.25 3.53
C GLN A 39 0.47 8.94 3.73
N ALA A 40 -0.12 7.97 4.41
CA ALA A 40 0.49 6.66 4.61
C ALA A 40 0.68 5.89 3.31
N LEU A 41 -0.31 5.92 2.42
CA LEU A 41 -0.18 5.32 1.08
C LEU A 41 0.92 6.00 0.25
N LEU A 42 1.04 7.33 0.32
CA LEU A 42 2.11 8.05 -0.37
C LEU A 42 3.49 7.65 0.17
N LYS A 43 3.69 7.61 1.49
CA LYS A 43 4.93 7.14 2.11
C LYS A 43 5.26 5.69 1.71
N LEU A 44 4.25 4.82 1.66
CA LEU A 44 4.41 3.44 1.20
C LEU A 44 4.87 3.37 -0.26
N PHE A 45 4.27 4.17 -1.15
CA PHE A 45 4.68 4.22 -2.55
C PHE A 45 6.08 4.79 -2.74
N THR A 46 6.44 5.84 -1.99
CA THR A 46 7.80 6.39 -1.99
C THR A 46 8.80 5.29 -1.58
N PHE A 47 8.57 4.61 -0.46
CA PHE A 47 9.41 3.50 -0.02
C PHE A 47 9.54 2.41 -1.09
N ARG A 48 8.43 1.97 -1.68
CA ARG A 48 8.40 0.95 -2.74
C ARG A 48 9.19 1.37 -3.98
N ASN A 49 9.20 2.65 -4.33
CA ASN A 49 9.87 3.15 -5.53
C ASN A 49 11.36 3.41 -5.32
N GLU A 50 11.77 3.75 -4.09
CA GLU A 50 13.15 4.13 -3.78
C GLU A 50 13.98 2.96 -3.25
N SER A 51 13.35 1.98 -2.58
CA SER A 51 14.06 0.83 -2.02
C SER A 51 14.58 -0.11 -3.10
N ALA A 52 15.88 -0.44 -3.01
CA ALA A 52 16.52 -1.38 -3.91
C ALA A 52 15.99 -2.83 -3.75
N ALA A 53 15.39 -3.19 -2.60
CA ALA A 53 14.78 -4.51 -2.38
C ALA A 53 13.71 -4.85 -3.44
N PHE A 54 13.15 -3.84 -4.11
CA PHE A 54 12.13 -4.00 -5.13
C PHE A 54 12.65 -3.93 -6.57
N ALA A 55 13.97 -4.02 -6.78
CA ALA A 55 14.56 -4.19 -8.10
C ALA A 55 13.98 -5.41 -8.84
N LEU A 56 13.85 -5.31 -10.16
CA LEU A 56 13.19 -6.33 -11.00
C LEU A 56 13.98 -7.63 -11.12
N ASP A 57 15.31 -7.55 -10.99
CA ASP A 57 16.26 -8.67 -10.97
C ASP A 57 16.41 -9.30 -9.57
N GLY A 58 15.66 -8.80 -8.59
CA GLY A 58 15.60 -9.33 -7.23
C GLY A 58 14.70 -10.56 -7.11
N SER A 59 14.47 -10.97 -5.86
CA SER A 59 13.59 -12.09 -5.52
C SER A 59 12.45 -11.69 -4.59
N ILE A 60 11.43 -12.55 -4.56
CA ILE A 60 10.33 -12.51 -3.59
C ILE A 60 10.15 -13.89 -2.98
N GLU A 61 9.98 -13.93 -1.67
CA GLU A 61 9.59 -15.10 -0.90
C GLU A 61 8.36 -14.74 -0.08
N VAL A 62 7.45 -15.70 0.05
CA VAL A 62 6.21 -15.55 0.80
C VAL A 62 6.05 -16.79 1.67
N ASP A 63 5.95 -16.57 2.97
CA ASP A 63 5.79 -17.62 3.97
C ASP A 63 4.56 -17.35 4.82
N GLU A 64 3.94 -18.42 5.31
CA GLU A 64 2.91 -18.37 6.34
C GLU A 64 3.59 -18.70 7.68
N THR A 65 3.71 -17.71 8.57
CA THR A 65 4.35 -17.93 9.89
C THR A 65 3.39 -18.57 10.90
N ASP A 66 2.09 -18.42 10.67
CA ASP A 66 0.98 -19.08 11.35
C ASP A 66 -0.29 -18.96 10.46
N ASN A 67 -1.44 -19.44 10.94
CA ASN A 67 -2.73 -19.43 10.22
C ASN A 67 -3.29 -18.04 9.87
N HIS A 68 -2.69 -16.97 10.40
CA HIS A 68 -3.17 -15.60 10.25
C HIS A 68 -2.08 -14.63 9.79
N THR A 69 -0.83 -15.08 9.71
CA THR A 69 0.31 -14.18 9.50
C THR A 69 1.11 -14.54 8.27
N ILE A 70 1.12 -13.62 7.30
CA ILE A 70 1.90 -13.71 6.07
C ILE A 70 3.20 -12.91 6.26
N LEU A 71 4.33 -13.54 5.96
CA LEU A 71 5.63 -12.89 5.85
C LEU A 71 6.02 -12.80 4.38
N ILE A 72 6.16 -11.58 3.86
CA ILE A 72 6.67 -11.31 2.52
C ILE A 72 8.10 -10.79 2.66
N THR A 73 9.05 -11.43 1.99
CA THR A 73 10.44 -10.97 1.93
C THR A 73 10.82 -10.62 0.50
N ARG A 74 11.36 -9.42 0.29
CA ARG A 74 11.89 -8.92 -0.97
C ARG A 74 13.39 -8.72 -0.85
N ARG A 75 14.15 -9.17 -1.84
CA ARG A 75 15.61 -8.98 -1.88
C ARG A 75 16.03 -8.46 -3.24
N ASN A 76 17.00 -7.57 -3.27
CA ASN A 76 17.66 -7.21 -4.53
C ASN A 76 18.59 -8.32 -5.00
N GLN A 77 19.11 -8.20 -6.23
CA GLN A 77 20.15 -9.09 -6.71
C GLN A 77 21.36 -9.05 -5.75
N GLY A 78 21.82 -10.22 -5.31
CA GLY A 78 22.92 -10.34 -4.33
C GLY A 78 22.52 -10.13 -2.87
N SER A 79 21.24 -9.85 -2.57
CA SER A 79 20.68 -9.76 -1.21
C SER A 79 21.36 -8.73 -0.28
N SER A 80 21.93 -7.66 -0.84
CA SER A 80 22.50 -6.56 -0.05
C SER A 80 21.43 -5.62 0.53
N VAL A 81 20.22 -5.65 -0.02
CA VAL A 81 19.05 -4.97 0.53
C VAL A 81 17.89 -5.95 0.63
N VAL A 82 17.33 -6.05 1.83
CA VAL A 82 16.25 -6.97 2.18
C VAL A 82 15.12 -6.19 2.84
N ALA A 83 13.92 -6.22 2.26
CA ALA A 83 12.72 -5.66 2.86
C ALA A 83 11.77 -6.79 3.28
N GLN A 84 11.17 -6.68 4.46
CA GLN A 84 10.23 -7.67 4.99
C GLN A 84 8.94 -7.00 5.41
N ALA A 85 7.81 -7.64 5.12
CA ALA A 85 6.49 -7.24 5.59
C ALA A 85 5.84 -8.43 6.29
N LYS A 86 5.63 -8.31 7.60
CA LYS A 86 4.88 -9.27 8.41
C LYS A 86 3.47 -8.73 8.61
N ILE A 87 2.46 -9.42 8.08
CA ILE A 87 1.07 -8.96 8.03
C ILE A 87 0.22 -9.98 8.80
N ASN A 88 -0.44 -9.53 9.87
CA ASN A 88 -1.36 -10.36 10.65
C ASN A 88 -2.81 -9.97 10.30
N LEU A 89 -3.50 -10.90 9.63
CA LEU A 89 -4.86 -10.74 9.13
C LEU A 89 -5.92 -10.83 10.22
N LYS A 90 -5.61 -11.43 11.38
CA LYS A 90 -6.53 -11.52 12.51
C LYS A 90 -6.55 -10.22 13.31
N ASP A 91 -5.38 -9.67 13.57
CA ASP A 91 -5.22 -8.44 14.37
C ASP A 91 -5.29 -7.18 13.50
N LEU A 92 -5.31 -7.34 12.17
CA LEU A 92 -5.28 -6.25 11.18
C LEU A 92 -4.06 -5.33 11.36
N THR A 93 -2.93 -5.94 11.73
CA THR A 93 -1.66 -5.23 11.96
C THR A 93 -0.62 -5.63 10.93
N TYR A 94 0.39 -4.79 10.78
CA TYR A 94 1.57 -5.10 9.99
C TYR A 94 2.83 -4.55 10.67
N HIS A 95 3.97 -5.14 10.34
CA HIS A 95 5.29 -4.63 10.68
C HIS A 95 6.20 -4.77 9.46
N VAL A 96 6.88 -3.68 9.10
CA VAL A 96 7.73 -3.61 7.91
C VAL A 96 9.14 -3.21 8.29
N THR A 97 10.13 -3.90 7.73
CA THR A 97 11.54 -3.59 7.93
C THR A 97 12.31 -3.53 6.61
N GLU A 98 13.40 -2.77 6.57
CA GLU A 98 14.43 -2.84 5.54
C GLU A 98 15.80 -2.98 6.21
N ASN A 99 16.55 -4.03 5.87
CA ASN A 99 17.82 -4.38 6.49
C ASN A 99 17.76 -4.39 8.02
N GLY A 100 16.63 -4.88 8.57
CA GLY A 100 16.35 -4.94 10.00
C GLY A 100 15.92 -3.61 10.65
N LYS A 101 15.87 -2.50 9.91
CA LYS A 101 15.36 -1.21 10.41
C LYS A 101 13.87 -1.10 10.14
N GLU A 102 13.10 -0.71 11.15
CA GLU A 102 11.66 -0.53 11.04
C GLU A 102 11.30 0.63 10.11
N ILE A 103 10.26 0.43 9.29
CA ILE A 103 9.70 1.41 8.38
C ILE A 103 8.24 1.69 8.78
N THR A 104 7.94 2.95 9.09
CA THR A 104 6.60 3.39 9.50
C THR A 104 5.97 4.27 8.43
N PHE A 105 4.74 3.94 8.04
CA PHE A 105 3.98 4.70 7.04
C PHE A 105 2.97 5.66 7.67
N LEU A 106 2.63 5.53 8.95
CA LEU A 106 1.76 6.46 9.66
C LEU A 106 2.59 7.50 10.41
#